data_AF-A0A1B7T7A2-F1
#
_entry.id   AF-A0A1B7T7A2-F1
#
_cell.length_a   1.000
_cell.length_b   1.000
_cell.length_c   1.000
_cell.angle_alpha   90.00
_cell.angle_beta   90.00
_cell.angle_gamma   90.00
#
_symmetry.space_group_name_H-M   'P 1'
#
loop_
_entity.id
_entity.type
_entity.pdbx_description
1 polymer ?
#
loop_
_entity_poly.entity_id
_entity_poly.type
_entity_poly.pdbx_seq_one_letter_code
_entity_poly.pdbx_strand_id
1 'polypeptide(L)'
;MISKKNLIEIVSNHFNYWDSGISLLYLENKKKPPIVRCFPMEISSDHETVLNLLKTKNDLGIKSFISIQELKDTKEWSVERSSAVLADMVQIGILWIDDGNDELGQRTFWDYSTIYN
;
A
#
# COMPACT_ATOMS: atom_id res chain seq x y z
N MET A 1 4.68 -1.66 28.52
CA MET A 1 4.16 -0.91 27.34
C MET A 1 5.31 -0.78 26.35
N ILE A 2 5.17 -1.23 25.11
CA ILE A 2 6.24 -1.17 24.08
C ILE A 2 6.05 0.12 23.28
N SER A 3 7.12 0.90 23.10
CA SER A 3 7.07 2.13 22.30
C SER A 3 7.11 1.81 20.79
N LYS A 4 6.62 2.72 19.94
CA LYS A 4 6.73 2.58 18.46
C LYS A 4 8.19 2.45 18.01
N LYS A 5 9.12 3.16 18.65
CA LYS A 5 10.56 3.08 18.36
C LYS A 5 11.10 1.69 18.69
N ASN A 6 10.72 1.13 19.84
CA ASN A 6 11.14 -0.20 20.25
C ASN A 6 10.61 -1.27 19.29
N LEU A 7 9.38 -1.11 18.79
CA LEU A 7 8.80 -2.03 17.81
C LEU A 7 9.58 -2.02 16.48
N ILE A 8 9.91 -0.83 15.97
CA ILE A 8 10.71 -0.67 14.74
C ILE A 8 12.09 -1.32 14.92
N GLU A 9 12.73 -1.08 16.06
CA GLU A 9 14.05 -1.65 16.37
C GLU A 9 14.02 -3.18 16.43
N ILE A 10 12.99 -3.76 17.06
CA ILE A 10 12.79 -5.21 17.12
C ILE A 10 12.63 -5.80 15.72
N VAL A 11 11.80 -5.20 14.86
CA VAL A 11 11.60 -5.68 13.48
C VAL A 11 12.89 -5.59 12.68
N SER A 12 13.60 -4.44 12.75
CA SER A 12 14.86 -4.24 12.03
C SER A 12 15.96 -5.21 12.45
N ASN A 13 16.12 -5.46 13.76
CA ASN A 13 17.27 -6.16 14.29
C ASN A 13 17.07 -7.67 14.44
N HIS A 14 15.82 -8.12 14.66
CA HIS A 14 15.55 -9.53 14.97
C HIS A 14 14.83 -10.26 13.85
N PHE A 15 13.95 -9.61 13.10
CA PHE A 15 13.13 -10.29 12.09
C PHE A 15 13.78 -10.29 10.70
N ASN A 16 14.47 -9.20 10.31
CA ASN A 16 15.27 -9.19 9.09
C ASN A 16 16.41 -10.23 9.10
N TYR A 17 16.94 -10.57 10.28
CA TYR A 17 18.04 -11.53 10.42
C TYR A 17 17.57 -12.99 10.25
N TRP A 18 16.28 -13.27 10.46
CA TRP A 18 15.75 -14.64 10.55
C TRP A 18 15.10 -15.11 9.25
N ASP A 19 15.19 -14.30 8.18
CA ASP A 19 14.45 -14.51 6.92
C ASP A 19 12.97 -14.86 7.17
N SER A 20 12.38 -14.21 8.18
CA SER A 20 11.08 -14.60 8.72
C SER A 20 9.92 -14.13 7.84
N GLY A 21 10.20 -13.58 6.65
CA GLY A 21 9.23 -12.87 5.82
C GLY A 21 8.69 -11.57 6.44
N ILE A 22 9.24 -11.11 7.58
CA ILE A 22 8.84 -9.87 8.24
C ILE A 22 9.93 -8.82 8.04
N SER A 23 9.57 -7.66 7.49
CA SER A 23 10.52 -6.57 7.24
C SER A 23 9.87 -5.20 7.32
N LEU A 24 10.68 -4.14 7.26
CA LEU A 24 10.20 -2.77 7.19
C LEU A 24 10.20 -2.25 5.74
N LEU A 25 9.07 -1.68 5.31
CA LEU A 25 8.96 -0.93 4.07
C LEU A 25 8.98 0.57 4.36
N TYR A 26 9.94 1.27 3.77
CA TYR A 26 10.03 2.73 3.83
C TYR A 26 9.53 3.32 2.52
N LEU A 27 8.34 3.88 2.58
CA LEU A 27 7.80 4.68 1.48
C LEU A 27 8.58 5.99 1.30
N GLU A 28 8.48 6.62 0.12
CA GLU A 28 9.32 7.77 -0.30
C GLU A 28 9.41 8.89 0.75
N ASN A 29 8.33 9.09 1.53
CA ASN A 29 8.33 9.99 2.66
C ASN A 29 8.87 9.32 3.94
N LYS A 30 10.21 9.21 4.04
CA LYS A 30 10.95 8.64 5.19
C LYS A 30 10.66 9.28 6.56
N LYS A 31 9.88 10.37 6.61
CA LYS A 31 9.41 10.98 7.86
C LYS A 31 8.21 10.25 8.47
N LYS A 32 7.52 9.40 7.71
CA LYS A 32 6.44 8.55 8.22
C LYS A 32 7.02 7.26 8.81
N PRO A 33 6.37 6.66 9.83
CA PRO A 33 6.77 5.35 10.32
C PRO A 33 6.69 4.33 9.19
N PRO A 34 7.65 3.38 9.14
CA PRO A 34 7.65 2.33 8.12
C PRO A 34 6.43 1.42 8.28
N ILE A 35 6.04 0.76 7.18
CA ILE A 35 5.06 -0.31 7.22
C ILE A 35 5.79 -1.59 7.63
N VAL A 36 5.23 -2.33 8.59
CA VAL A 36 5.68 -3.70 8.86
C VAL A 36 5.06 -4.61 7.82
N ARG A 37 5.89 -5.19 6.95
CA ARG A 37 5.52 -6.23 6.01
C ARG A 37 5.66 -7.58 6.70
N CYS A 38 4.71 -8.49 6.48
CA CYS A 38 4.72 -9.85 7.03
C CYS A 38 4.63 -10.94 5.94
N PHE A 39 5.03 -10.61 4.71
CA PHE A 39 5.04 -11.53 3.58
C PHE A 39 6.42 -11.52 2.90
N PRO A 40 6.91 -12.69 2.43
CA PRO A 40 8.26 -12.83 1.88
C PRO A 40 8.43 -12.20 0.49
N MET A 41 7.33 -11.83 -0.18
CA MET A 41 7.37 -11.30 -1.55
C MET A 41 7.86 -9.86 -1.60
N GLU A 42 8.79 -9.58 -2.51
CA GLU A 42 9.27 -8.22 -2.78
C GLU A 42 8.16 -7.33 -3.33
N ILE A 43 8.13 -6.10 -2.83
CA ILE A 43 7.23 -5.05 -3.30
C ILE A 43 7.95 -4.37 -4.47
N SER A 44 7.34 -4.38 -5.65
CA SER A 44 7.89 -3.70 -6.82
C SER A 44 7.82 -2.18 -6.66
N SER A 45 8.60 -1.45 -7.47
CA SER A 45 8.50 0.02 -7.54
C SER A 45 7.09 0.50 -7.91
N ASP A 46 6.35 -0.29 -8.68
CA ASP A 46 4.98 0.00 -9.08
C ASP A 46 4.03 -0.14 -7.88
N HIS A 47 4.21 -1.17 -7.05
CA HIS A 47 3.46 -1.33 -5.80
C HIS A 47 3.72 -0.17 -4.83
N GLU A 48 4.99 0.23 -4.67
CA GLU A 48 5.35 1.39 -3.83
C GLU A 48 4.69 2.67 -4.34
N THR A 49 4.66 2.87 -5.67
CA THR A 49 3.99 4.02 -6.29
C THR A 49 2.51 4.05 -5.95
N VAL A 50 1.80 2.92 -6.05
CA VAL A 50 0.38 2.81 -5.68
C VAL A 50 0.18 3.08 -4.19
N LEU A 51 1.00 2.48 -3.31
CA LEU A 51 0.93 2.70 -1.86
C LEU A 51 1.21 4.15 -1.46
N ASN A 52 2.09 4.84 -2.19
CA ASN A 52 2.36 6.26 -1.97
C ASN A 52 1.14 7.12 -2.32
N LEU A 53 0.46 6.83 -3.43
CA LEU A 53 -0.76 7.52 -3.83
C LEU A 53 -1.87 7.33 -2.77
N LEU A 54 -2.08 6.09 -2.31
CA LEU A 54 -3.00 5.71 -1.23
C LEU A 54 -2.61 6.26 0.17
N LYS A 55 -1.49 6.96 0.30
CA LYS A 55 -1.09 7.60 1.56
C LYS A 55 -0.96 9.11 1.44
N THR A 56 -1.50 9.64 0.34
CA THR A 56 -1.69 11.07 0.13
C THR A 56 -2.83 11.53 1.02
N LYS A 57 -2.58 12.61 1.77
CA LYS A 57 -3.59 13.25 2.61
C LYS A 57 -4.29 14.32 1.76
N ASN A 58 -5.61 14.29 1.74
CA ASN A 58 -6.44 15.36 1.19
C ASN A 58 -7.27 15.99 2.33
N ASP A 59 -8.09 16.99 1.99
CA ASP A 59 -8.92 17.73 2.97
C ASP A 59 -9.95 16.84 3.69
N LEU A 60 -10.24 15.66 3.14
CA LEU A 60 -11.19 14.68 3.68
C LEU A 60 -10.52 13.55 4.48
N GLY A 61 -9.18 13.50 4.53
CA GLY A 61 -8.44 12.48 5.27
C GLY A 61 -7.34 11.81 4.44
N ILE A 62 -6.98 10.58 4.83
CA ILE A 62 -6.04 9.76 4.06
C ILE A 62 -6.82 9.07 2.95
N LYS A 63 -6.39 9.27 1.70
CA LYS A 63 -6.99 8.61 0.55
C LYS A 63 -6.82 7.10 0.65
N SER A 64 -7.89 6.35 0.90
CA SER A 64 -7.79 4.92 1.18
C SER A 64 -8.13 4.01 -0.01
N PHE A 65 -8.39 4.59 -1.18
CA PHE A 65 -8.72 3.85 -2.40
C PHE A 65 -8.09 4.48 -3.65
N ILE A 66 -7.97 3.68 -4.71
CA ILE A 66 -7.46 4.09 -6.02
C ILE A 66 -8.25 3.38 -7.14
N SER A 67 -8.31 4.00 -8.32
CA SER A 67 -8.91 3.38 -9.51
C SER A 67 -7.90 3.29 -10.66
N ILE A 68 -8.20 2.45 -11.65
CA ILE A 68 -7.40 2.35 -12.89
C ILE A 68 -7.37 3.70 -13.62
N GLN A 69 -8.51 4.38 -13.66
CA GLN A 69 -8.63 5.68 -14.32
C GLN A 69 -7.71 6.72 -13.66
N GLU A 70 -7.62 6.70 -12.33
CA GLU A 70 -6.72 7.59 -11.62
C GLU A 70 -5.24 7.30 -11.90
N LEU A 71 -4.83 6.03 -11.96
CA LEU A 71 -3.45 5.68 -12.32
C LEU A 71 -3.09 6.16 -13.73
N LYS A 72 -4.06 6.09 -14.65
CA LYS A 72 -3.91 6.64 -15.98
C LYS A 72 -3.76 8.15 -15.95
N ASP A 73 -4.58 8.86 -15.19
CA ASP A 73 -4.57 10.33 -15.16
C ASP A 73 -3.39 10.92 -14.39
N THR A 74 -2.90 10.23 -13.35
CA THR A 74 -1.86 10.74 -12.45
C THR A 74 -0.46 10.23 -12.76
N LYS A 75 -0.34 9.03 -13.33
CA LYS A 75 0.94 8.38 -13.63
C LYS A 75 1.12 8.07 -15.12
N GLU A 76 0.14 8.42 -15.96
CA GLU A 76 0.14 8.13 -17.39
C GLU A 76 0.30 6.63 -17.69
N TRP A 77 -0.16 5.77 -16.76
CA TRP A 77 -0.08 4.33 -16.93
C TRP A 77 -1.13 3.83 -17.93
N SER A 78 -0.77 2.83 -18.74
CA SER A 78 -1.74 2.14 -19.58
C SER A 78 -2.75 1.37 -18.72
N VAL A 79 -3.92 1.10 -19.29
CA VAL A 79 -4.97 0.32 -18.61
C VAL A 79 -4.46 -1.07 -18.25
N GLU A 80 -3.68 -1.70 -19.14
CA GLU A 80 -3.10 -3.02 -18.96
C GLU A 80 -2.09 -3.03 -17.80
N ARG A 81 -1.18 -2.05 -17.75
CA ARG A 81 -0.21 -1.92 -16.65
C ARG A 81 -0.92 -1.71 -15.32
N SER A 82 -1.85 -0.74 -15.26
CA SER A 82 -2.62 -0.46 -14.05
C SER A 82 -3.40 -1.69 -13.57
N SER A 83 -4.04 -2.40 -14.48
CA SER A 83 -4.80 -3.62 -14.15
C SER A 83 -3.89 -4.73 -13.64
N ALA A 84 -2.74 -4.97 -14.27
CA ALA A 84 -1.79 -5.98 -13.87
C ALA A 84 -1.22 -5.71 -12.46
N VAL A 85 -0.80 -4.47 -12.21
CA VAL A 85 -0.24 -4.06 -10.91
C VAL A 85 -1.29 -4.17 -9.81
N LEU A 86 -2.51 -3.66 -10.04
CA LEU A 86 -3.58 -3.73 -9.04
C LEU A 86 -4.05 -5.16 -8.79
N ALA A 87 -4.13 -6.00 -9.82
CA ALA A 87 -4.47 -7.42 -9.67
C ALA A 87 -3.41 -8.18 -8.85
N ASP A 88 -2.12 -7.92 -9.10
CA ASP A 88 -1.04 -8.51 -8.31
C ASP A 88 -1.13 -8.08 -6.84
N MET A 89 -1.33 -6.78 -6.57
CA MET A 89 -1.51 -6.25 -5.21
C MET A 89 -2.73 -6.84 -4.49
N VAL A 90 -3.81 -7.17 -5.19
CA VAL A 90 -4.96 -7.89 -4.63
C VAL A 90 -4.60 -9.36 -4.36
N GLN A 91 -3.93 -10.03 -5.30
CA GLN A 91 -3.53 -11.42 -5.18
C GLN A 91 -2.63 -11.66 -3.95
N ILE A 92 -1.76 -10.71 -3.64
CA ILE A 92 -0.87 -10.76 -2.46
C ILE A 92 -1.52 -10.19 -1.19
N GLY A 93 -2.80 -9.80 -1.25
CA GLY A 93 -3.60 -9.37 -0.10
C GLY A 93 -3.29 -7.97 0.43
N ILE A 94 -2.63 -7.11 -0.35
CA ILE A 94 -2.40 -5.71 0.03
C ILE A 94 -3.65 -4.87 -0.21
N LEU A 95 -4.30 -5.06 -1.36
CA LEU A 95 -5.49 -4.32 -1.75
C LEU A 95 -6.73 -5.20 -1.74
N TRP A 96 -7.85 -4.56 -1.49
CA TRP A 96 -9.17 -5.16 -1.53
C TRP A 96 -9.94 -4.58 -2.71
N ILE A 97 -10.67 -5.42 -3.43
CA ILE A 97 -11.50 -4.97 -4.54
C ILE A 97 -12.86 -4.54 -3.98
N ASP A 98 -13.30 -3.35 -4.37
CA ASP A 98 -14.69 -2.94 -4.33
C ASP A 98 -15.17 -2.82 -5.77
N ASP A 99 -16.04 -3.74 -6.18
CA ASP A 99 -16.58 -3.82 -7.55
C ASP A 99 -17.59 -2.72 -7.87
N GLY A 100 -17.79 -1.76 -6.96
CA GLY A 100 -18.61 -0.59 -7.18
C GLY A 100 -20.07 -0.87 -6.83
N ASN A 101 -20.49 -0.23 -5.75
CA ASN A 101 -21.88 0.21 -5.56
C ASN A 101 -21.93 1.76 -5.47
N ASP A 102 -20.89 2.44 -6.00
CA ASP A 102 -20.77 3.90 -6.02
C ASP A 102 -21.50 4.52 -7.23
N GLU A 103 -21.74 5.83 -7.20
CA GLU A 103 -22.58 6.54 -8.19
C GLU A 103 -22.05 6.49 -9.64
N LEU A 104 -20.78 6.10 -9.81
CA LEU A 104 -20.10 6.00 -11.09
C LEU A 104 -19.92 4.55 -11.58
N GLY A 105 -20.22 3.55 -10.73
CA GLY A 105 -20.09 2.12 -11.05
C GLY A 105 -18.66 1.70 -11.38
N GLN A 106 -17.66 2.39 -10.83
CA GLN A 106 -16.26 2.10 -11.14
C GLN A 106 -15.66 1.18 -10.09
N ARG A 107 -14.98 0.12 -10.55
CA ARG A 107 -14.17 -0.74 -9.67
C ARG A 107 -13.07 0.08 -9.00
N THR A 108 -13.03 0.04 -7.68
CA THR A 108 -12.00 0.69 -6.85
C THR A 108 -11.22 -0.34 -6.05
N PHE A 109 -10.01 0.05 -5.66
CA PHE A 109 -9.06 -0.80 -4.95
C PHE A 109 -8.66 -0.11 -3.65
N TRP A 110 -8.92 -0.77 -2.51
CA TRP A 110 -8.83 -0.17 -1.18
C TRP A 110 -7.63 -0.70 -0.38
N ASP A 111 -6.92 0.20 0.29
CA ASP A 111 -5.97 -0.12 1.37
C ASP A 111 -6.69 0.03 2.72
N TYR A 112 -7.14 -1.09 3.29
CA TYR A 112 -7.82 -1.08 4.59
C TYR A 112 -6.89 -0.73 5.77
N SER A 113 -5.57 -0.74 5.57
CA SER A 113 -4.62 -0.34 6.62
C SER A 113 -4.70 1.15 6.95
N THR A 114 -5.23 1.98 6.04
CA THR A 114 -5.37 3.42 6.26
C THR A 114 -6.70 3.82 6.91
N ILE A 115 -7.68 2.92 6.97
CA ILE A 115 -9.02 3.20 7.53
C ILE A 115 -9.02 3.32 9.06
N TYR A 116 -8.06 2.68 9.73
CA TYR A 116 -7.97 2.65 11.20
C TYR A 116 -6.83 3.51 11.79
N ASN A 117 -6.27 4.45 11.01
CA ASN A 117 -5.14 5.29 11.43
C ASN A 117 -5.53 6.71 11.87
#